data_AF-A0A9P6S2M2-F1
#
_entry.id   AF-A0A9P6S2M2-F1
#
_cell.length_a   1.000
_cell.length_b   1.000
_cell.length_c   1.000
_cell.angle_alpha   90.00
_cell.angle_beta   90.00
_cell.angle_gamma   90.00
#
_symmetry.space_group_name_H-M   'P 1'
#
loop_
_entity.id
_entity.type
_entity.pdbx_description
1 polymer ?
#
loop_
_entity_poly.entity_id
_entity_poly.type
_entity_poly.pdbx_seq_one_letter_code
_entity_poly.pdbx_strand_id
1 'polypeptide(L)'
;MVRFTLLATSALAIASFLTPTAFACERECRIYPVKFLVEKYTSVIQHQLTTLPTADRARAEQITHKVIADLSGRDGAIDEAIFSVFHKNCNDKPPHRSPDEICGSAKSIACFAPWGHRESVFGSVHDAVVDVMTENFGRENQQVQKAMIADVKAACPGQCKEWENPFQTMMLQWEQREHHNVYGTRAPNCAKGRLAY
;
A
#
# COMPACT_ATOMS: atom_id res chain seq x y z
N MET A 1 49.89 52.61 2.65
CA MET A 1 49.15 52.15 1.46
C MET A 1 48.38 50.89 1.82
N VAL A 2 47.05 50.97 1.93
CA VAL A 2 46.19 49.79 2.13
C VAL A 2 45.00 49.94 1.19
N ARG A 3 44.94 49.10 0.16
CA ARG A 3 43.79 48.98 -0.75
C ARG A 3 42.98 47.76 -0.30
N PHE A 4 41.79 47.99 0.22
CA PHE A 4 40.78 46.97 0.45
C PHE A 4 40.22 46.52 -0.90
N THR A 5 40.36 45.24 -1.21
CA THR A 5 39.72 44.63 -2.37
C THR A 5 38.63 43.70 -1.85
N LEU A 6 37.39 44.19 -1.86
CA LEU A 6 36.17 43.41 -1.63
C LEU A 6 35.92 42.58 -2.90
N LEU A 7 36.21 41.28 -2.86
CA LEU A 7 35.70 40.31 -3.82
C LEU A 7 34.52 39.60 -3.18
N ALA A 8 33.32 40.07 -3.56
CA ALA A 8 32.06 39.48 -3.18
C ALA A 8 32.02 38.01 -3.62
N THR A 9 31.84 37.13 -2.64
CA THR A 9 31.60 35.70 -2.80
C THR A 9 30.38 35.46 -3.67
N SER A 10 30.61 34.90 -4.87
CA SER A 10 29.57 34.31 -5.70
C SER A 10 29.14 32.98 -5.06
N ALA A 11 28.24 33.04 -4.07
CA ALA A 11 27.51 31.86 -3.63
C ALA A 11 26.51 31.49 -4.73
N LEU A 12 26.94 30.66 -5.68
CA LEU A 12 26.02 29.96 -6.57
C LEU A 12 25.11 29.10 -5.69
N ALA A 13 23.85 29.50 -5.59
CA ALA A 13 22.80 28.65 -5.06
C ALA A 13 22.67 27.42 -5.96
N ILE A 14 23.28 26.30 -5.56
CA ILE A 14 22.93 24.98 -6.10
C ILE A 14 21.61 24.59 -5.41
N ALA A 15 20.53 25.20 -5.87
CA ALA A 15 19.18 24.77 -5.52
C ALA A 15 18.89 23.47 -6.30
N SER A 16 19.15 22.34 -5.63
CA SER A 16 18.32 21.13 -5.64
C SER A 16 17.64 20.75 -6.95
N PHE A 17 18.38 20.18 -7.91
CA PHE A 17 17.83 19.45 -9.06
C PHE A 17 17.55 17.96 -8.76
N LEU A 18 17.12 17.61 -7.54
CA LEU A 18 16.82 16.21 -7.15
C LEU A 18 15.32 15.91 -6.98
N THR A 19 14.44 16.82 -7.38
CA THR A 19 13.01 16.78 -7.05
C THR A 19 12.03 16.21 -8.09
N PRO A 20 12.36 15.82 -9.33
CA PRO A 20 11.36 15.14 -10.19
C PRO A 20 11.29 13.62 -10.01
N THR A 21 12.42 12.96 -9.76
CA THR A 21 12.50 11.49 -9.79
C THR A 21 11.99 10.86 -8.49
N ALA A 22 12.35 11.41 -7.33
CA ALA A 22 11.92 10.87 -6.03
C ALA A 22 10.38 10.87 -5.86
N PHE A 23 9.68 11.90 -6.37
CA PHE A 23 8.22 11.98 -6.30
C PHE A 23 7.51 11.02 -7.28
N ALA A 24 8.11 10.72 -8.44
CA ALA A 24 7.59 9.73 -9.36
C ALA A 24 7.72 8.31 -8.78
N CYS A 25 8.87 8.00 -8.14
CA CYS A 25 9.12 6.73 -7.48
C CYS A 25 8.15 6.50 -6.29
N GLU A 26 7.90 7.51 -5.45
CA GLU A 26 6.98 7.40 -4.30
C GLU A 26 5.53 7.15 -4.74
N ARG A 27 5.08 7.82 -5.81
CA ARG A 27 3.71 7.69 -6.31
C ARG A 27 3.41 6.29 -6.85
N GLU A 28 4.30 5.74 -7.66
CA GLU A 28 4.04 4.44 -8.29
C GLU A 28 4.28 3.26 -7.35
N CYS A 29 5.28 3.36 -6.46
CA CYS A 29 5.61 2.28 -5.52
C CYS A 29 4.64 2.16 -4.35
N ARG A 30 4.16 3.31 -3.83
CA ARG A 30 3.38 3.36 -2.59
C ARG A 30 1.93 3.75 -2.84
N ILE A 31 1.70 4.84 -3.55
CA ILE A 31 0.34 5.39 -3.71
C ILE A 31 -0.55 4.47 -4.56
N TYR A 32 -0.04 3.90 -5.65
CA TYR A 32 -0.85 3.06 -6.53
C TYR A 32 -1.34 1.74 -5.92
N PRO A 33 -0.50 0.91 -5.25
CA PRO A 33 -1.01 -0.29 -4.60
C PRO A 33 -2.01 0.01 -3.48
N VAL A 34 -1.79 1.08 -2.71
CA VAL A 34 -2.75 1.53 -1.67
C VAL A 34 -4.06 1.94 -2.32
N LYS A 35 -4.02 2.82 -3.31
CA LYS A 35 -5.21 3.29 -4.03
C LYS A 35 -5.99 2.12 -4.63
N PHE A 36 -5.31 1.16 -5.23
CA PHE A 36 -5.93 -0.04 -5.78
C PHE A 36 -6.73 -0.81 -4.72
N LEU A 37 -6.13 -1.09 -3.56
CA LEU A 37 -6.81 -1.83 -2.50
C LEU A 37 -7.92 -0.99 -1.84
N VAL A 38 -7.73 0.31 -1.65
CA VAL A 38 -8.78 1.24 -1.19
C VAL A 38 -9.99 1.18 -2.10
N GLU A 39 -9.81 1.25 -3.42
CA GLU A 39 -10.92 1.19 -4.39
C GLU A 39 -11.66 -0.16 -4.32
N LYS A 40 -10.92 -1.27 -4.20
CA LYS A 40 -11.50 -2.61 -4.05
C LYS A 40 -12.32 -2.75 -2.77
N TYR A 41 -11.77 -2.36 -1.64
CA TYR A 41 -12.48 -2.42 -0.36
C TYR A 41 -13.64 -1.42 -0.29
N THR A 42 -13.51 -0.24 -0.87
CA THR A 42 -14.62 0.72 -1.00
C THR A 42 -15.78 0.10 -1.75
N SER A 43 -15.53 -0.63 -2.84
CA SER A 43 -16.58 -1.33 -3.57
C SER A 43 -17.26 -2.42 -2.73
N VAL A 44 -16.50 -3.21 -1.95
CA VAL A 44 -17.07 -4.20 -1.01
C VAL A 44 -17.93 -3.51 0.05
N ILE A 45 -17.43 -2.46 0.68
CA ILE A 45 -18.13 -1.71 1.74
C ILE A 45 -19.42 -1.08 1.19
N GLN A 46 -19.34 -0.45 0.01
CA GLN A 46 -20.51 0.13 -0.67
C GLN A 46 -21.54 -0.94 -1.01
N HIS A 47 -21.11 -2.12 -1.49
CA HIS A 47 -22.03 -3.23 -1.71
C HIS A 47 -22.76 -3.61 -0.42
N GLN A 48 -22.06 -3.75 0.71
CA GLN A 48 -22.69 -4.07 1.99
C GLN A 48 -23.66 -2.99 2.46
N LEU A 49 -23.34 -1.70 2.28
CA LEU A 49 -24.28 -0.61 2.56
C LEU A 49 -25.61 -0.76 1.82
N THR A 50 -25.59 -1.22 0.58
CA THR A 50 -26.83 -1.41 -0.20
C THR A 50 -27.74 -2.50 0.35
N THR A 51 -27.21 -3.41 1.17
CA THR A 51 -27.99 -4.49 1.79
C THR A 51 -28.76 -4.05 3.04
N LEU A 52 -28.42 -2.87 3.59
CA LEU A 52 -29.06 -2.34 4.79
C LEU A 52 -30.44 -1.72 4.48
N PRO A 53 -31.40 -1.80 5.43
CA PRO A 53 -32.62 -1.02 5.39
C PRO A 53 -32.32 0.48 5.33
N THR A 54 -33.20 1.27 4.71
CA THR A 54 -32.98 2.70 4.46
C THR A 54 -32.56 3.51 5.69
N ALA A 55 -33.17 3.25 6.87
CA ALA A 55 -32.86 3.95 8.10
C ALA A 55 -31.43 3.66 8.61
N ASP A 56 -31.03 2.39 8.58
CA ASP A 56 -29.69 1.96 8.99
C ASP A 56 -28.63 2.37 7.96
N ARG A 57 -28.98 2.33 6.67
CA ARG A 57 -28.09 2.70 5.58
C ARG A 57 -27.65 4.17 5.69
N ALA A 58 -28.57 5.10 5.92
CA ALA A 58 -28.24 6.52 6.03
C ALA A 58 -27.23 6.80 7.17
N ARG A 59 -27.39 6.10 8.31
CA ARG A 59 -26.44 6.19 9.43
C ARG A 59 -25.10 5.55 9.09
N ALA A 60 -25.11 4.37 8.47
CA ALA A 60 -23.90 3.65 8.09
C ALA A 60 -23.11 4.36 6.97
N GLU A 61 -23.77 5.08 6.06
CA GLU A 61 -23.14 5.92 5.04
C GLU A 61 -22.25 7.02 5.65
N GLN A 62 -22.72 7.67 6.72
CA GLN A 62 -21.94 8.70 7.42
C GLN A 62 -20.66 8.13 8.03
N ILE A 63 -20.76 6.97 8.67
CA ILE A 63 -19.60 6.27 9.27
C ILE A 63 -18.66 5.78 8.17
N THR A 64 -19.19 5.33 7.04
CA THR A 64 -18.41 4.82 5.92
C THR A 64 -17.45 5.86 5.34
N HIS A 65 -17.84 7.15 5.30
CA HIS A 65 -16.91 8.20 4.87
C HIS A 65 -15.67 8.30 5.77
N LYS A 66 -15.85 8.16 7.09
CA LYS A 66 -14.74 8.12 8.04
C LYS A 66 -13.90 6.87 7.85
N VAL A 67 -14.53 5.70 7.73
CA VAL A 67 -13.84 4.43 7.47
C VAL A 67 -12.98 4.53 6.22
N ILE A 68 -13.52 5.01 5.09
CA ILE A 68 -12.75 5.14 3.84
C ILE A 68 -11.56 6.09 4.06
N ALA A 69 -11.72 7.17 4.83
CA ALA A 69 -10.62 8.06 5.16
C ALA A 69 -9.54 7.37 6.02
N ASP A 70 -9.93 6.60 7.04
CA ASP A 70 -9.00 5.87 7.92
C ASP A 70 -8.26 4.73 7.17
N LEU A 71 -8.88 4.14 6.14
CA LEU A 71 -8.23 3.15 5.26
C LEU A 71 -7.27 3.77 4.23
N SER A 72 -7.50 5.03 3.86
CA SER A 72 -6.87 5.65 2.68
C SER A 72 -5.68 6.52 3.01
N GLY A 73 -4.86 6.77 1.98
CA GLY A 73 -3.80 7.76 2.04
C GLY A 73 -2.52 7.24 2.68
N ARG A 74 -1.57 8.14 2.86
CA ARG A 74 -0.30 7.86 3.53
C ARG A 74 -0.57 7.68 5.02
N ASP A 75 -0.01 6.61 5.59
CA ASP A 75 -0.19 6.23 6.99
C ASP A 75 -1.66 5.85 7.33
N GLY A 76 -2.50 5.63 6.32
CA GLY A 76 -3.80 4.98 6.48
C GLY A 76 -3.62 3.47 6.70
N ALA A 77 -4.65 2.80 7.22
CA ALA A 77 -4.54 1.41 7.64
C ALA A 77 -4.07 0.46 6.52
N ILE A 78 -4.48 0.70 5.27
CA ILE A 78 -4.02 -0.11 4.12
C ILE A 78 -2.55 0.16 3.79
N ASP A 79 -2.12 1.43 3.84
CA ASP A 79 -0.73 1.80 3.60
C ASP A 79 0.20 1.23 4.68
N GLU A 80 -0.19 1.33 5.95
CA GLU A 80 0.55 0.70 7.04
C GLU A 80 0.54 -0.83 6.92
N ALA A 81 -0.58 -1.47 6.55
CA ALA A 81 -0.61 -2.91 6.39
C ALA A 81 0.31 -3.42 5.27
N ILE A 82 0.38 -2.68 4.15
CA ILE A 82 1.31 -3.02 3.06
C ILE A 82 2.75 -2.72 3.45
N PHE A 83 3.04 -1.54 4.02
CA PHE A 83 4.39 -0.98 4.10
C PHE A 83 4.98 -0.91 5.52
N SER A 84 4.27 -1.24 6.60
CA SER A 84 4.86 -1.25 7.96
C SER A 84 5.94 -2.33 8.10
N VAL A 85 5.77 -3.46 7.43
CA VAL A 85 6.79 -4.52 7.30
C VAL A 85 8.00 -4.05 6.48
N PHE A 86 7.79 -3.06 5.59
CA PHE A 86 8.79 -2.48 4.69
C PHE A 86 9.58 -1.34 5.36
N HIS A 87 8.96 -0.58 6.28
CA HIS A 87 9.61 0.54 6.98
C HIS A 87 10.69 0.12 7.98
N LYS A 88 10.65 -1.11 8.51
CA LYS A 88 11.61 -1.52 9.57
C LYS A 88 12.99 -1.96 9.05
N ASN A 89 13.15 -2.25 7.75
CA ASN A 89 14.38 -2.89 7.23
C ASN A 89 15.09 -2.14 6.07
N CYS A 90 14.62 -0.96 5.64
CA CYS A 90 15.28 -0.22 4.54
C CYS A 90 16.54 0.57 4.95
N ASN A 91 16.85 0.67 6.24
CA ASN A 91 18.01 1.42 6.74
C ASN A 91 19.32 0.64 6.74
N ASP A 92 19.28 -0.68 6.59
CA ASP A 92 20.47 -1.50 6.44
C ASP A 92 20.60 -1.88 4.96
N LYS A 93 21.26 -1.03 4.17
CA LYS A 93 21.80 -1.44 2.87
C LYS A 93 23.05 -2.29 3.12
N PRO A 94 23.06 -3.62 2.96
CA PRO A 94 24.31 -4.34 2.86
C PRO A 94 24.89 -4.06 1.47
N PRO A 95 26.21 -3.88 1.31
CA PRO A 95 26.82 -3.51 0.03
C PRO A 95 26.73 -4.57 -1.08
N HIS A 96 26.07 -5.71 -0.85
CA HIS A 96 26.16 -6.90 -1.70
C HIS A 96 24.85 -7.67 -1.94
N ARG A 97 23.68 -7.20 -1.51
CA ARG A 97 22.41 -7.89 -1.79
C ARG A 97 21.72 -7.32 -3.03
N SER A 98 21.17 -8.20 -3.86
CA SER A 98 20.43 -7.81 -5.06
C SER A 98 19.07 -7.20 -4.69
N PRO A 99 18.49 -6.29 -5.51
CA PRO A 99 17.25 -5.57 -5.17
C PRO A 99 16.06 -6.47 -4.81
N ASP A 100 16.08 -7.72 -5.26
CA ASP A 100 15.08 -8.75 -4.96
C ASP A 100 15.22 -9.43 -3.59
N GLU A 101 16.29 -9.16 -2.85
CA GLU A 101 16.52 -9.69 -1.50
C GLU A 101 16.13 -8.70 -0.39
N ILE A 102 15.53 -7.56 -0.75
CA ILE A 102 15.13 -6.53 0.20
C ILE A 102 13.73 -6.87 0.75
N CYS A 103 13.64 -7.16 2.05
CA CYS A 103 12.41 -7.00 2.83
C CYS A 103 12.03 -5.53 2.78
N GLY A 104 11.23 -5.12 1.79
CA GLY A 104 11.23 -3.71 1.40
C GLY A 104 10.99 -3.43 -0.09
N SER A 105 11.21 -4.39 -0.99
CA SER A 105 11.04 -4.16 -2.43
C SER A 105 9.62 -4.44 -2.93
N ALA A 106 9.26 -3.79 -4.04
CA ALA A 106 7.97 -4.03 -4.68
C ALA A 106 7.84 -5.48 -5.16
N LYS A 107 8.93 -6.10 -5.60
CA LYS A 107 8.96 -7.55 -5.88
C LYS A 107 8.58 -8.37 -4.65
N SER A 108 9.13 -8.07 -3.48
CA SER A 108 8.78 -8.76 -2.24
C SER A 108 7.30 -8.58 -1.89
N ILE A 109 6.76 -7.35 -1.98
CA ILE A 109 5.31 -7.08 -1.80
C ILE A 109 4.48 -7.93 -2.76
N ALA A 110 4.86 -7.97 -4.04
CA ALA A 110 4.17 -8.77 -5.04
C ALA A 110 4.19 -10.26 -4.69
N CYS A 111 5.34 -10.80 -4.32
CA CYS A 111 5.48 -12.24 -4.12
C CYS A 111 4.87 -12.74 -2.81
N PHE A 112 4.75 -11.87 -1.81
CA PHE A 112 3.98 -12.11 -0.59
C PHE A 112 2.54 -11.62 -0.67
N ALA A 113 2.08 -11.12 -1.82
CA ALA A 113 0.69 -10.70 -1.99
C ALA A 113 -0.35 -11.83 -1.77
N PRO A 114 -0.18 -13.04 -2.34
CA PRO A 114 -1.27 -14.02 -2.41
C PRO A 114 -1.89 -14.39 -1.06
N TRP A 115 -3.20 -14.59 -1.06
CA TRP A 115 -3.97 -15.10 0.07
C TRP A 115 -3.42 -16.47 0.53
N GLY A 116 -3.49 -16.73 1.84
CA GLY A 116 -3.07 -18.01 2.42
C GLY A 116 -1.58 -18.15 2.71
N HIS A 117 -0.75 -17.16 2.33
CA HIS A 117 0.59 -17.03 2.89
C HIS A 117 0.50 -16.50 4.34
N ARG A 118 1.33 -17.05 5.26
CA ARG A 118 1.33 -16.66 6.69
C ARG A 118 1.55 -15.16 6.89
N GLU A 119 2.35 -14.56 6.03
CA GLU A 119 2.68 -13.13 6.01
C GLU A 119 2.14 -12.49 4.72
N SER A 120 0.93 -12.87 4.30
CA SER A 120 0.35 -12.35 3.06
C SER A 120 0.01 -10.86 3.18
N VAL A 121 0.37 -10.07 2.16
CA VAL A 121 -0.01 -8.64 2.11
C VAL A 121 -1.53 -8.51 2.11
N PHE A 122 -2.23 -9.34 1.34
CA PHE A 122 -3.69 -9.29 1.29
C PHE A 122 -4.33 -9.70 2.62
N GLY A 123 -3.75 -10.67 3.35
CA GLY A 123 -4.19 -11.03 4.71
C GLY A 123 -4.00 -9.89 5.69
N SER A 124 -2.80 -9.30 5.75
CA SER A 124 -2.53 -8.15 6.62
C SER A 124 -3.44 -6.96 6.33
N VAL A 125 -3.66 -6.66 5.05
CA VAL A 125 -4.59 -5.58 4.64
C VAL A 125 -6.03 -5.93 5.03
N HIS A 126 -6.45 -7.18 4.86
CA HIS A 126 -7.80 -7.61 5.22
C HIS A 126 -8.06 -7.48 6.71
N ASP A 127 -7.12 -7.92 7.53
CA ASP A 127 -7.21 -7.81 8.99
C ASP A 127 -7.29 -6.33 9.40
N ALA A 128 -6.40 -5.48 8.85
CA ALA A 128 -6.44 -4.04 9.11
C ALA A 128 -7.76 -3.38 8.69
N VAL A 129 -8.34 -3.79 7.55
CA VAL A 129 -9.65 -3.30 7.12
C VAL A 129 -10.73 -3.72 8.11
N VAL A 130 -10.77 -5.01 8.51
CA VAL A 130 -11.76 -5.53 9.46
C VAL A 130 -11.65 -4.86 10.83
N ASP A 131 -10.43 -4.54 11.27
CA ASP A 131 -10.20 -3.81 12.51
C ASP A 131 -10.78 -2.39 12.43
N VAL A 132 -10.50 -1.64 11.36
CA VAL A 132 -11.10 -0.30 11.14
C VAL A 132 -12.63 -0.38 11.06
N MET A 133 -13.18 -1.40 10.38
CA MET A 133 -14.63 -1.61 10.37
C MET A 133 -15.17 -1.87 11.78
N THR A 134 -14.48 -2.68 12.58
CA THR A 134 -14.90 -3.05 13.94
C THR A 134 -14.85 -1.85 14.88
N GLU A 135 -13.82 -1.02 14.80
CA GLU A 135 -13.68 0.19 15.60
C GLU A 135 -14.82 1.19 15.33
N ASN A 136 -15.21 1.33 14.06
CA ASN A 136 -16.20 2.30 13.63
C ASN A 136 -17.66 1.80 13.75
N PHE A 137 -17.90 0.51 13.51
CA PHE A 137 -19.25 -0.09 13.51
C PHE A 137 -19.55 -0.97 14.73
N GLY A 138 -18.58 -1.27 15.59
CA GLY A 138 -18.74 -2.24 16.69
C GLY A 138 -19.76 -1.83 17.78
N ARG A 139 -20.20 -0.56 17.78
CA ARG A 139 -21.24 -0.04 18.68
C ARG A 139 -22.60 0.16 18.00
N GLU A 140 -22.70 -0.15 16.71
CA GLU A 140 -23.95 -0.05 15.97
C GLU A 140 -24.90 -1.20 16.32
N ASN A 141 -26.12 -1.17 15.77
CA ASN A 141 -27.06 -2.27 15.97
C ASN A 141 -26.57 -3.56 15.27
N GLN A 142 -27.18 -4.70 15.63
CA GLN A 142 -26.75 -6.01 15.14
C GLN A 142 -26.82 -6.14 13.61
N GLN A 143 -27.77 -5.48 12.96
CA GLN A 143 -27.92 -5.54 11.50
C GLN A 143 -26.78 -4.80 10.81
N VAL A 144 -26.41 -3.61 11.29
CA VAL A 144 -25.26 -2.85 10.80
C VAL A 144 -23.95 -3.57 11.10
N GLN A 145 -23.76 -4.12 12.32
CA GLN A 145 -22.58 -4.91 12.65
C GLN A 145 -22.44 -6.13 11.72
N LYS A 146 -23.55 -6.83 11.45
CA LYS A 146 -23.53 -7.95 10.51
C LYS A 146 -23.10 -7.51 9.11
N ALA A 147 -23.76 -6.51 8.52
CA ALA A 147 -23.47 -6.09 7.15
C ALA A 147 -22.06 -5.47 7.01
N MET A 148 -21.68 -4.60 7.95
CA MET A 148 -20.47 -3.78 7.81
C MET A 148 -19.21 -4.44 8.39
N ILE A 149 -19.34 -5.40 9.31
CA ILE A 149 -18.18 -6.10 9.88
C ILE A 149 -18.16 -7.55 9.42
N ALA A 150 -19.19 -8.32 9.77
CA ALA A 150 -19.18 -9.77 9.53
C ALA A 150 -19.20 -10.10 8.03
N ASP A 151 -20.03 -9.41 7.24
CA ASP A 151 -20.16 -9.68 5.81
C ASP A 151 -18.99 -9.09 5.00
N VAL A 152 -18.37 -8.00 5.45
CA VAL A 152 -17.08 -7.51 4.91
C VAL A 152 -15.95 -8.50 5.19
N LYS A 153 -15.85 -9.01 6.43
CA LYS A 153 -14.89 -10.06 6.81
C LYS A 153 -15.10 -11.34 6.00
N ALA A 154 -16.34 -11.70 5.70
CA ALA A 154 -16.66 -12.90 4.92
C ALA A 154 -16.43 -12.74 3.40
N ALA A 155 -16.28 -11.50 2.90
CA ALA A 155 -16.12 -11.25 1.47
C ALA A 155 -14.78 -11.79 0.93
N CYS A 156 -13.70 -11.63 1.70
CA CYS A 156 -12.36 -12.10 1.34
C CYS A 156 -11.97 -13.36 2.15
N PRO A 157 -11.13 -14.26 1.61
CA PRO A 157 -10.47 -14.19 0.31
C PRO A 157 -11.36 -14.58 -0.88
N GLY A 158 -12.56 -15.13 -0.65
CA GLY A 158 -13.40 -15.73 -1.71
C GLY A 158 -13.67 -14.83 -2.91
N GLN A 159 -14.25 -13.64 -2.69
CA GLN A 159 -14.57 -12.67 -3.74
C GLN A 159 -13.36 -11.83 -4.17
N CYS A 160 -12.25 -11.93 -3.43
CA CYS A 160 -11.12 -11.01 -3.52
C CYS A 160 -9.88 -11.66 -4.17
N LYS A 161 -9.97 -12.94 -4.53
CA LYS A 161 -8.85 -13.69 -5.12
C LYS A 161 -8.39 -13.11 -6.46
N GLU A 162 -9.31 -12.57 -7.25
CA GLU A 162 -8.99 -11.96 -8.55
C GLU A 162 -8.17 -10.66 -8.43
N TRP A 163 -8.02 -10.09 -7.24
CA TRP A 163 -7.25 -8.87 -7.01
C TRP A 163 -5.74 -9.12 -6.98
N GLU A 164 -5.32 -10.36 -6.71
CA GLU A 164 -3.91 -10.75 -6.60
C GLU A 164 -3.14 -10.44 -7.88
N ASN A 165 -3.59 -10.94 -9.03
CA ASN A 165 -2.86 -10.81 -10.29
C ASN A 165 -2.65 -9.35 -10.73
N PRO A 166 -3.68 -8.46 -10.74
CA PRO A 166 -3.47 -7.04 -11.04
C PRO A 166 -2.52 -6.35 -10.06
N PHE A 167 -2.63 -6.65 -8.76
CA PHE A 167 -1.76 -6.09 -7.74
C PHE A 167 -0.30 -6.52 -7.92
N GLN A 168 -0.06 -7.83 -8.10
CA GLN A 168 1.26 -8.36 -8.36
C GLN A 168 1.87 -7.78 -9.63
N THR A 169 1.09 -7.68 -10.69
CA THR A 169 1.52 -7.10 -11.97
C THR A 169 1.95 -5.65 -11.78
N MET A 170 1.16 -4.85 -11.06
CA MET A 170 1.48 -3.46 -10.77
C MET A 170 2.83 -3.31 -10.06
N MET A 171 3.04 -4.11 -9.01
CA MET A 171 4.25 -4.08 -8.21
C MET A 171 5.49 -4.59 -8.98
N LEU A 172 5.35 -5.68 -9.74
CA LEU A 172 6.45 -6.24 -10.54
C LEU A 172 6.83 -5.35 -11.72
N GLN A 173 5.86 -4.69 -12.35
CA GLN A 173 6.14 -3.73 -13.42
C GLN A 173 6.86 -2.49 -12.90
N TRP A 174 6.50 -2.01 -11.71
CA TRP A 174 7.24 -0.92 -11.06
C TRP A 174 8.69 -1.35 -10.80
N GLU A 175 8.88 -2.52 -10.21
CA GLU A 175 10.21 -3.07 -9.92
C GLU A 175 11.07 -3.14 -11.20
N GLN A 176 10.49 -3.60 -12.31
CA GLN A 176 11.18 -3.65 -13.60
C GLN A 176 11.61 -2.28 -14.11
N ARG A 177 10.76 -1.24 -13.97
CA ARG A 177 11.05 0.11 -14.43
C ARG A 177 12.20 0.74 -13.65
N GLU A 178 12.15 0.66 -12.33
CA GLU A 178 13.15 1.28 -11.45
C GLU A 178 14.49 0.53 -11.46
N HIS A 179 14.44 -0.78 -11.70
CA HIS A 179 15.62 -1.63 -11.76
C HIS A 179 15.84 -2.19 -13.16
N HIS A 180 15.65 -1.36 -14.20
CA HIS A 180 15.82 -1.78 -15.60
C HIS A 180 17.22 -2.33 -15.89
N ASN A 181 18.26 -1.84 -15.22
CA ASN A 181 19.62 -2.38 -15.36
C ASN A 181 19.78 -3.82 -14.85
N VAL A 182 18.87 -4.27 -13.98
CA VAL A 182 18.85 -5.62 -13.40
C VAL A 182 17.96 -6.54 -14.23
N TYR A 183 16.77 -6.06 -14.59
CA TYR A 183 15.74 -6.90 -15.22
C TYR A 183 15.67 -6.76 -16.75
N GLY A 184 16.22 -5.68 -17.30
CA GLY A 184 16.12 -5.34 -18.72
C GLY A 184 14.66 -5.30 -19.18
N THR A 185 14.36 -6.02 -20.26
CA THR A 185 13.02 -6.13 -20.84
C THR A 185 12.16 -7.23 -20.19
N ARG A 186 12.70 -8.02 -19.25
CA ARG A 186 11.96 -9.11 -18.61
C ARG A 186 11.30 -8.61 -17.33
N ALA A 187 10.00 -8.86 -17.19
CA ALA A 187 9.33 -8.61 -15.92
C ALA A 187 9.91 -9.54 -14.84
N PRO A 188 10.21 -9.02 -13.62
CA PRO A 188 10.53 -9.87 -12.50
C PRO A 188 9.37 -10.83 -12.26
N ASN A 189 9.69 -12.06 -11.86
CA ASN A 189 8.69 -13.06 -11.50
C ASN A 189 8.89 -13.51 -10.05
N CYS A 190 7.86 -14.14 -9.49
CA CYS A 190 7.90 -14.75 -8.17
C CYS A 190 8.42 -16.20 -8.20
N ALA A 191 9.06 -16.63 -9.29
CA ALA A 191 9.47 -18.02 -9.47
C ALA A 191 10.87 -18.29 -8.86
N LYS A 192 10.84 -18.98 -7.71
CA LYS A 192 11.88 -19.85 -7.11
C LYS A 192 13.30 -19.29 -6.93
N GLY A 193 13.42 -18.30 -6.06
CA GLY A 193 14.25 -18.55 -4.87
C GLY A 193 13.35 -19.22 -3.84
N ARG A 194 13.72 -20.41 -3.34
CA ARG A 194 13.17 -20.85 -2.05
C ARG A 194 13.49 -19.72 -1.06
N LEU A 195 12.51 -18.89 -0.72
CA LEU A 195 12.43 -18.43 0.66
C LEU A 195 11.98 -19.67 1.43
N ALA A 196 12.95 -20.57 1.63
CA ALA A 196 12.81 -21.65 2.59
C ALA A 196 12.58 -20.94 3.92
N TYR A 197 11.45 -21.27 4.55
CA TYR A 197 11.29 -21.08 5.98
C TYR A 197 12.47 -21.73 6.73
#